data_AF-A0A845TMU1-F1
#
_entry.id   AF-A0A845TMU1-F1
#
_cell.length_a   1.000
_cell.length_b   1.000
_cell.length_c   1.000
_cell.angle_alpha   90.00
_cell.angle_beta   90.00
_cell.angle_gamma   90.00
#
_symmetry.space_group_name_H-M   'P 1'
#
loop_
_entity.id
_entity.type
_entity.pdbx_description
1 polymer ?
#
loop_
_entity_poly.entity_id
_entity_poly.type
_entity_poly.pdbx_seq_one_letter_code
_entity_poly.pdbx_strand_id
1 'polypeptide(L)'
;MSRKLIRPTDEEDAAITAAALGDPDALPLTDAELVKLRPVRGRPSGRGTKVQMTIRVDAEVIRAFKQGGDGWQTRMNDALKEWLASHRSV
;
A
#
# COMPACT_ATOMS: atom_id res chain seq x y z
N MET A 1 -13.53 -19.96 -2.48
CA MET A 1 -12.66 -21.06 -2.96
C MET A 1 -11.27 -20.86 -2.39
N SER A 2 -10.90 -21.61 -1.34
CA SER A 2 -9.59 -21.48 -0.69
C SER A 2 -8.53 -22.15 -1.56
N ARG A 3 -7.50 -21.40 -2.01
CA ARG A 3 -6.39 -21.97 -2.79
C ARG A 3 -5.56 -22.86 -1.87
N LYS A 4 -5.47 -24.15 -2.16
CA LYS A 4 -4.62 -25.10 -1.42
C LYS A 4 -3.17 -24.69 -1.65
N LEU A 5 -2.47 -24.30 -0.58
CA LEU A 5 -1.05 -23.97 -0.62
C LEU A 5 -0.27 -25.30 -0.58
N ILE A 6 0.43 -25.63 -1.67
CA ILE A 6 1.35 -26.78 -1.71
C ILE A 6 2.69 -26.28 -1.21
N ARG A 7 3.18 -26.88 -0.12
CA ARG A 7 4.52 -26.63 0.42
C ARG A 7 5.41 -27.81 0.03
N PRO A 8 6.67 -27.57 -0.40
CA PRO A 8 7.62 -28.65 -0.57
C PRO A 8 7.80 -29.42 0.75
N THR A 9 8.14 -30.70 0.61
CA THR A 9 8.63 -31.52 1.71
C THR A 9 10.09 -31.18 2.02
N ASP A 10 10.58 -31.57 3.20
CA ASP A 10 11.96 -31.29 3.61
C ASP A 10 13.00 -31.87 2.63
N GLU A 11 12.70 -33.04 2.03
CA GLU A 11 13.54 -33.67 1.01
C GLU A 11 13.57 -32.86 -0.30
N GLU A 12 12.41 -32.35 -0.73
CA GLU A 12 12.30 -31.50 -1.90
C GLU A 12 12.99 -30.14 -1.69
N ASP A 13 12.84 -29.54 -0.51
CA ASP A 13 13.53 -28.29 -0.13
C ASP A 13 15.05 -28.46 -0.11
N ALA A 14 15.55 -29.60 0.38
CA ALA A 14 16.97 -29.92 0.34
C ALA A 14 17.48 -30.08 -1.09
N ALA A 15 16.72 -30.75 -1.96
CA ALA A 15 17.05 -30.91 -3.37
C ALA A 15 17.08 -29.57 -4.12
N ILE A 16 16.11 -28.68 -3.85
CA ILE A 16 16.06 -27.32 -4.41
C ILE A 16 17.28 -26.51 -3.96
N THR A 17 17.65 -26.61 -2.67
CA THR A 17 18.80 -25.90 -2.11
C THR A 17 20.11 -26.38 -2.72
N ALA A 18 20.29 -27.70 -2.87
CA ALA A 18 21.48 -28.28 -3.49
C ALA A 18 21.62 -27.86 -4.96
N ALA A 19 20.51 -27.81 -5.70
CA ALA A 19 20.50 -27.34 -7.08
C ALA A 19 20.90 -25.85 -7.18
N ALA A 20 20.39 -25.01 -6.28
CA ALA A 20 20.74 -23.58 -6.25
C ALA A 20 22.22 -23.33 -5.92
N LEU A 21 22.82 -24.12 -5.01
CA LEU A 21 24.24 -24.02 -4.68
C LEU A 21 25.16 -24.52 -5.80
N GLY A 22 24.65 -25.35 -6.71
CA GLY A 22 25.38 -25.86 -7.86
C GLY A 22 25.51 -24.87 -9.03
N ASP A 23 24.75 -23.76 -9.01
CA ASP A 23 24.76 -22.72 -10.04
C ASP A 23 25.58 -21.49 -9.58
N PRO A 24 26.79 -21.27 -10.13
CA PRO A 24 27.64 -20.14 -9.74
C PRO A 24 27.03 -18.75 -10.03
N ASP A 25 26.14 -18.65 -11.02
CA ASP A 25 25.52 -17.38 -11.44
C ASP A 25 24.21 -17.09 -10.70
N ALA A 26 23.68 -18.06 -9.94
CA ALA A 26 22.39 -17.98 -9.26
C ALA A 26 22.42 -18.50 -7.81
N LEU A 27 23.51 -18.21 -7.08
CA LEU A 27 23.65 -18.61 -5.69
C LEU A 27 22.53 -18.03 -4.79
N PRO A 28 21.98 -18.82 -3.85
CA PRO A 28 21.01 -18.32 -2.89
C PRO A 28 21.65 -17.28 -1.97
N LEU A 29 20.89 -16.24 -1.62
CA LEU A 29 21.34 -15.24 -0.66
C LEU A 29 21.57 -15.85 0.72
N THR A 30 22.57 -15.34 1.42
CA THR A 30 22.78 -15.68 2.83
C THR A 30 21.71 -15.02 3.72
N ASP A 31 21.48 -15.60 4.90
CA ASP A 31 20.54 -15.04 5.88
C ASP A 31 20.84 -13.57 6.22
N ALA A 32 22.14 -13.23 6.32
CA ALA A 32 22.58 -11.86 6.61
C ALA A 32 22.24 -10.88 5.48
N GLU A 33 22.29 -11.33 4.23
CA GLU A 33 21.93 -10.52 3.05
C GLU A 33 20.41 -10.39 2.89
N LEU A 34 19.67 -11.47 3.18
CA LEU A 34 18.21 -11.46 3.21
C LEU A 34 17.67 -10.47 4.25
N VAL A 35 18.30 -10.37 5.43
CA VAL A 35 17.92 -9.40 6.46
C VAL A 35 18.04 -7.95 5.95
N LYS A 36 19.08 -7.65 5.16
CA LYS A 36 19.30 -6.31 4.58
C LYS A 36 18.28 -5.97 3.50
N LEU A 37 17.75 -6.98 2.82
CA LEU A 37 16.75 -6.84 1.76
C LEU A 37 15.31 -6.90 2.25
N ARG A 38 15.07 -7.06 3.56
CA ARG A 38 13.72 -7.03 4.14
C ARG A 38 13.03 -5.73 3.69
N PRO A 39 12.01 -5.81 2.82
CA PRO A 39 11.34 -4.62 2.37
C PRO A 39 10.69 -3.96 3.57
N VAL A 40 10.83 -2.64 3.69
CA VAL A 40 9.89 -1.86 4.51
C VAL A 40 8.53 -2.06 3.86
N ARG A 41 7.76 -3.01 4.37
CA ARG A 41 6.55 -3.53 3.73
C ARG A 41 5.53 -2.39 3.54
N GLY A 42 5.23 -2.06 2.29
CA GLY A 42 4.08 -1.23 1.88
C GLY A 42 4.34 0.28 1.82
N ARG A 43 3.49 0.99 1.04
CA ARG A 43 3.36 2.46 1.10
C ARG A 43 3.20 2.83 2.59
N PRO A 44 3.93 3.83 3.11
CA PRO A 44 3.77 4.24 4.50
C PRO A 44 2.29 4.39 4.78
N SER A 45 1.81 3.67 5.79
CA SER A 45 0.42 3.76 6.24
C SER A 45 0.10 5.25 6.32
N GLY A 46 -0.84 5.71 5.48
CA GLY A 46 -1.26 7.11 5.51
C GLY A 46 -1.52 7.47 6.97
N ARG A 47 -1.10 8.66 7.39
CA ARG A 47 -0.79 9.11 8.76
C ARG A 47 -1.89 8.95 9.84
N GLY A 48 -2.92 8.11 9.64
CA GLY A 48 -4.01 7.79 10.54
C GLY A 48 -5.06 8.89 10.64
N THR A 49 -4.81 10.06 10.07
CA THR A 49 -5.63 11.26 10.30
C THR A 49 -6.84 11.38 9.37
N LYS A 50 -6.87 10.65 8.26
CA LYS A 50 -7.97 10.70 7.29
C LYS A 50 -8.96 9.59 7.60
N VAL A 51 -10.20 9.97 7.90
CA VAL A 51 -11.31 9.03 8.10
C VAL A 51 -12.06 8.89 6.78
N GLN A 52 -12.16 7.65 6.28
CA GLN A 52 -13.06 7.35 5.16
C GLN A 52 -14.48 7.24 5.69
N MET A 53 -15.39 8.05 5.16
CA MET A 53 -16.80 8.05 5.53
C MET A 53 -17.69 8.10 4.28
N THR A 54 -18.89 7.56 4.39
CA THR A 54 -19.91 7.67 3.34
C THR A 54 -20.80 8.87 3.64
N ILE A 55 -20.69 9.92 2.82
CA ILE A 55 -21.54 11.12 2.88
C ILE A 55 -22.23 11.34 1.53
N ARG A 56 -23.40 11.98 1.56
CA ARG A 56 -24.05 12.49 0.34
C ARG A 56 -23.63 13.93 0.13
N VAL A 57 -23.17 14.23 -1.07
CA VAL A 57 -22.78 15.56 -1.53
C VAL A 57 -23.49 15.78 -2.87
N ASP A 58 -23.95 17.00 -3.13
CA ASP A 58 -24.64 17.32 -4.37
C ASP A 58 -23.80 16.99 -5.61
N ALA A 59 -24.48 16.49 -6.63
CA ALA A 59 -23.83 16.01 -7.85
C ALA A 59 -23.07 17.12 -8.59
N GLU A 60 -23.56 18.36 -8.52
CA GLU A 60 -22.91 19.52 -9.11
C GLU A 60 -21.57 19.85 -8.44
N VAL A 61 -21.51 19.74 -7.11
CA VAL A 61 -20.29 19.99 -6.32
C VAL A 61 -19.23 18.94 -6.66
N ILE A 62 -19.62 17.66 -6.69
CA ILE A 62 -18.71 16.57 -7.08
C ILE A 62 -18.21 16.77 -8.52
N ARG A 63 -19.08 17.18 -9.43
CA ARG A 63 -18.72 17.44 -10.82
C ARG A 63 -17.70 18.58 -10.92
N ALA A 64 -17.92 19.70 -10.22
CA ALA A 64 -17.03 20.84 -10.21
C ALA A 64 -15.62 20.46 -9.72
N PHE A 65 -15.51 19.72 -8.61
CA PHE A 65 -14.19 19.28 -8.12
C PHE A 65 -13.49 18.31 -9.08
N LYS A 66 -14.24 17.36 -9.66
CA LYS A 66 -13.69 16.37 -10.62
C LYS A 66 -13.22 17.00 -11.92
N GLN A 67 -13.82 18.09 -12.39
CA GLN A 67 -13.36 18.81 -13.58
C GLN A 67 -11.92 19.31 -13.45
N GLY A 68 -11.46 19.61 -12.23
CA GLY A 68 -10.08 19.99 -11.96
C GLY A 68 -9.06 18.83 -12.05
N GLY A 69 -9.48 17.63 -12.48
CA GLY A 69 -8.62 16.47 -12.67
C GLY A 69 -8.11 15.85 -11.37
N ASP A 70 -6.94 15.21 -11.46
CA ASP A 70 -6.31 14.49 -10.35
C ASP A 70 -6.19 15.33 -9.08
N GLY A 71 -6.30 14.67 -7.93
CA GLY A 71 -6.24 15.34 -6.62
C GLY A 71 -7.51 16.09 -6.23
N TRP A 72 -8.63 15.93 -6.94
CA TRP A 72 -9.89 16.61 -6.61
C TRP A 72 -10.40 16.35 -5.19
N GLN A 73 -10.20 15.14 -4.65
CA GLN A 73 -10.55 14.83 -3.26
C GLN A 73 -9.69 15.61 -2.26
N THR A 74 -8.41 15.83 -2.57
CA THR A 74 -7.51 16.65 -1.74
C THR A 74 -7.97 18.10 -1.75
N ARG A 75 -8.27 18.66 -2.92
CA ARG A 75 -8.82 20.04 -3.04
C ARG A 75 -10.14 20.20 -2.27
N MET A 76 -11.04 19.23 -2.40
CA MET A 76 -12.31 19.24 -1.65
C MET A 76 -12.06 19.22 -0.14
N ASN A 77 -11.14 18.38 0.33
CA ASN A 77 -10.76 18.34 1.75
C ASN A 77 -10.13 19.65 2.23
N ASP A 78 -9.32 20.32 1.42
CA ASP A 78 -8.71 21.58 1.80
C ASP A 78 -9.72 22.74 1.83
N ALA A 79 -10.69 22.75 0.91
CA ALA A 79 -11.83 23.67 0.97
C ALA A 79 -12.65 23.50 2.26
N LEU A 80 -12.86 22.25 2.71
CA LEU A 80 -13.55 21.99 3.99
C LEU A 80 -12.75 22.52 5.19
N LYS A 81 -11.42 22.43 5.18
CA LYS A 81 -10.58 23.02 6.23
C LYS A 81 -10.64 24.53 6.24
N GLU A 82 -10.59 25.15 5.07
CA GLU A 82 -10.69 26.62 4.92
C GLU A 82 -12.04 27.13 5.42
N TRP A 83 -13.12 26.41 5.08
CA TRP A 83 -14.45 26.71 5.61
C TRP A 83 -14.48 26.64 7.14
N LEU A 84 -13.91 25.58 7.73
CA LEU A 84 -13.80 25.45 9.20
C LEU A 84 -12.93 26.54 9.84
N ALA A 85 -11.88 27.01 9.17
CA ALA A 85 -11.03 28.08 9.69
C ALA A 85 -11.75 29.43 9.69
N SER A 86 -12.56 29.70 8.66
CA SER A 86 -13.32 30.95 8.49
C SER A 86 -14.64 30.99 9.29
N HIS A 87 -15.22 29.83 9.62
CA HIS A 87 -16.53 29.72 10.27
C HIS A 87 -16.48 29.12 11.67
N ARG A 88 -15.29 29.07 12.28
CA ARG A 88 -15.16 28.76 13.71
C ARG A 88 -15.65 29.99 14.48
N SER A 89 -16.92 29.98 14.89
CA SER A 89 -17.39 30.86 15.95
C SER A 89 -16.54 30.55 17.19
N VAL A 90 -15.82 31.55 17.68
CA VAL A 90 -15.17 31.50 19.00
C VAL A 90 -16.21 31.17 20.07
#